data_AF-A0A914DW02-F1
#
_entry.id   AF-A0A914DW02-F1
#
_cell.length_a   1.000
_cell.length_b   1.000
_cell.length_c   1.000
_cell.angle_alpha   90.00
_cell.angle_beta   90.00
_cell.angle_gamma   90.00
#
_symmetry.space_group_name_H-M   'P 1'
#
loop_
_entity.id
_entity.type
_entity.pdbx_description
1 polymer ?
#
loop_
_entity_poly.entity_id
_entity_poly.type
_entity_poly.pdbx_seq_one_letter_code
_entity_poly.pdbx_strand_id
1 'polypeptide(L)'
;MQHPIRYNIMEWGKRHGKALSTVVISKKKEVNSNFGEQELKDSLRDVQIDMLTKITDKNVADEVYARLVADYPDHLPLLLARLKRVTDAKPKVDLEEVRLIADEILNVAKPDDVLKFFGAKIENCEEDLLIKQDIEKRKNAIIEAMIAHTNAILDAHLAISTQEIPKSFREGLRYTSAPTEEKSRERRSEEKQMSPAKSDVSDENVDNTDKTLSVNDFQVIEDDSNEASQTENNDITPTSGSSEVDSGIDQPLPRITLKEADLAYTRLMKWVDPNDTKILILVAKHAVAHAHYGTALRALNKLTEEKNGSPSIAPIHGAIIELVDQLGWVHIANNMRNALIVKFRPTYRPF
;
A
#
# COMPACT_ATOMS: atom_id res chain seq x y z
N MET A 1 -59.90 -22.13 -51.47
CA MET A 1 -59.31 -21.93 -50.13
C MET A 1 -58.10 -21.00 -50.25
N GLN A 2 -58.22 -19.74 -49.83
CA GLN A 2 -57.07 -18.83 -49.78
C GLN A 2 -56.24 -19.14 -48.52
N HIS A 3 -54.93 -19.32 -48.68
CA HIS A 3 -54.01 -19.52 -47.56
C HIS A 3 -53.44 -18.16 -47.13
N PRO A 4 -53.48 -17.79 -45.83
CA PRO A 4 -52.93 -16.52 -45.37
C PRO A 4 -51.40 -16.54 -45.40
N ILE A 5 -50.81 -15.74 -46.29
CA ILE A 5 -49.35 -15.55 -46.37
C ILE A 5 -48.89 -14.83 -45.10
N ARG A 6 -48.07 -15.50 -44.29
CA ARG A 6 -47.55 -14.97 -43.03
C ARG A 6 -46.11 -14.49 -43.21
N TYR A 7 -45.94 -13.19 -43.41
CA TYR A 7 -44.61 -12.57 -43.49
C TYR A 7 -43.93 -12.60 -42.12
N ASN A 8 -42.76 -13.26 -42.05
CA ASN A 8 -41.92 -13.24 -40.86
C ASN A 8 -40.83 -12.17 -41.02
N ILE A 9 -41.08 -10.97 -40.49
CA ILE A 9 -40.08 -9.90 -40.50
C ILE A 9 -39.06 -10.20 -39.40
N MET A 10 -37.85 -10.59 -39.79
CA MET A 10 -36.74 -10.70 -38.84
C MET A 10 -36.34 -9.30 -38.37
N GLU A 11 -36.75 -8.92 -37.16
CA GLU A 11 -36.21 -7.74 -36.50
C GLU A 11 -34.69 -7.91 -36.35
N TRP A 12 -33.93 -6.98 -36.92
CA TRP A 12 -32.47 -7.00 -36.80
C TRP A 12 -32.09 -6.74 -35.35
N GLY A 13 -31.66 -7.80 -34.65
CA GLY A 13 -31.31 -7.75 -33.23
C GLY A 13 -30.37 -6.59 -32.93
N LYS A 14 -30.65 -5.88 -31.81
CA LYS A 14 -29.94 -4.67 -31.39
C LYS A 14 -28.42 -4.88 -31.44
N ARG A 15 -27.78 -4.37 -32.50
CA ARG A 15 -26.32 -4.30 -32.57
C ARG A 15 -25.85 -3.53 -31.35
N HIS A 16 -24.95 -4.11 -30.57
CA HIS A 16 -24.23 -3.34 -29.56
C HIS A 16 -23.58 -2.15 -30.28
N GLY A 17 -23.89 -0.93 -29.82
CA GLY A 17 -23.26 0.26 -30.36
C GLY A 17 -21.76 0.13 -30.16
N LYS A 18 -21.00 0.00 -31.25
CA LYS A 18 -19.55 0.20 -31.20
C LYS A 18 -19.35 1.58 -30.59
N ALA A 19 -18.62 1.67 -29.49
CA ALA A 19 -18.47 2.91 -28.75
C ALA A 19 -18.05 4.03 -29.70
N LEU A 20 -18.74 5.17 -29.62
CA LEU A 20 -18.36 6.36 -30.36
C LEU A 20 -16.92 6.70 -29.98
N SER A 21 -16.06 6.89 -30.99
CA SER A 21 -14.64 7.18 -30.78
C SER A 21 -14.49 8.45 -29.96
N THR A 22 -14.03 8.34 -28.72
CA THR A 22 -13.84 9.47 -27.83
C THR A 22 -12.75 10.38 -28.39
N VAL A 23 -13.13 11.58 -28.84
CA VAL A 23 -12.19 12.60 -29.28
C VAL A 23 -11.41 13.09 -28.06
N VAL A 24 -10.16 12.65 -27.95
CA VAL A 24 -9.25 13.12 -26.90
C VAL A 24 -8.75 14.51 -27.30
N ILE A 25 -9.29 15.54 -26.68
CA ILE A 25 -8.83 16.92 -26.84
C ILE A 25 -7.52 17.07 -26.06
N SER A 26 -6.40 16.83 -26.75
CA SER A 26 -5.06 17.21 -26.30
C SER A 26 -4.85 18.72 -26.46
N LYS A 27 -4.06 19.35 -25.59
CA LYS A 27 -3.52 20.70 -25.84
C LYS A 27 -2.97 20.77 -27.27
N LYS A 28 -3.25 21.85 -28.00
CA LYS A 28 -2.62 22.14 -29.29
C LYS A 28 -1.10 22.18 -29.05
N LYS A 29 -0.40 21.10 -29.41
CA LYS A 29 1.05 21.08 -29.38
C LYS A 29 1.51 22.02 -30.50
N GLU A 30 2.16 23.13 -30.13
CA GLU A 30 2.77 24.00 -31.13
C GLU A 30 3.72 23.19 -32.00
N VAL A 31 3.80 23.51 -33.29
CA VAL A 31 4.52 22.69 -34.29
C VAL A 31 6.03 22.97 -34.25
N ASN A 32 6.60 22.96 -33.04
CA ASN A 32 8.04 22.85 -32.82
C ASN A 32 8.43 21.38 -32.94
N SER A 33 8.68 20.94 -34.17
CA SER A 33 8.89 19.56 -34.57
C SER A 33 10.30 19.03 -34.23
N ASN A 34 10.72 19.16 -32.98
CA ASN A 34 11.92 18.55 -32.41
C ASN A 34 11.64 18.10 -30.98
N PHE A 35 12.08 16.90 -30.60
CA PHE A 35 12.08 16.44 -29.22
C PHE A 35 13.13 17.23 -28.44
N GLY A 36 12.69 18.28 -27.73
CA GLY A 36 13.59 19.24 -27.10
C GLY A 36 14.31 18.71 -25.87
N GLU A 37 15.37 19.40 -25.45
CA GLU A 37 16.08 19.09 -24.19
C GLU A 37 15.14 19.05 -22.98
N GLN A 38 14.09 19.88 -23.00
CA GLN A 38 13.05 19.87 -21.97
C GLN A 38 12.18 18.60 -22.03
N GLU A 39 11.73 18.16 -23.20
CA GLU A 39 10.95 16.90 -23.33
C GLU A 39 11.79 15.68 -22.95
N LEU A 40 13.11 15.73 -23.21
CA LEU A 40 14.07 14.73 -22.73
C LEU A 40 14.16 14.74 -21.19
N LYS A 41 14.31 15.91 -20.56
CA LYS A 41 14.35 16.04 -19.08
C LYS A 41 13.04 15.61 -18.43
N ASP A 42 11.90 15.95 -19.03
CA ASP A 42 10.58 15.51 -18.58
C ASP A 42 10.46 13.99 -18.66
N SER A 43 10.84 13.39 -19.80
CA SER A 43 10.81 11.93 -20.00
C SER A 43 11.76 11.20 -19.04
N LEU A 44 12.95 11.76 -18.78
CA LEU A 44 13.89 11.20 -17.81
C LEU A 44 13.37 11.28 -16.38
N ARG A 45 12.73 12.40 -15.99
CA ARG A 45 12.08 12.55 -14.68
C ARG A 45 10.99 11.50 -14.49
N ASP A 46 10.09 11.33 -15.47
CA ASP A 46 8.97 10.39 -15.38
C ASP A 46 9.46 8.93 -15.30
N VAL A 47 10.51 8.56 -16.04
CA VAL A 47 11.18 7.25 -15.92
C VAL A 47 11.85 7.07 -14.56
N GLN A 48 12.50 8.10 -14.02
CA GLN A 48 13.10 8.03 -12.68
C GLN A 48 12.04 7.90 -11.57
N ILE A 49 10.87 8.55 -11.72
CA ILE A 49 9.73 8.44 -10.80
C ILE A 49 9.11 7.03 -10.83
N ASP A 50 8.93 6.44 -12.02
CA ASP A 50 8.49 5.04 -12.16
C ASP A 50 9.51 4.07 -11.50
N MET A 51 10.80 4.27 -11.75
CA MET A 51 11.87 3.46 -11.15
C MET A 51 11.99 3.65 -9.63
N LEU A 52 11.71 4.84 -9.07
CA LEU A 52 11.67 5.08 -7.62
C LEU A 52 10.68 4.17 -6.87
N THR A 53 9.62 3.72 -7.53
CA THR A 53 8.64 2.78 -6.95
C THR A 53 9.11 1.31 -6.98
N LYS A 54 10.19 1.02 -7.73
CA LYS A 54 10.70 -0.34 -8.03
C LYS A 54 12.03 -0.64 -7.35
N ILE A 55 12.80 0.38 -6.97
CA ILE A 55 14.08 0.23 -6.23
C ILE A 55 13.81 -0.38 -4.85
N THR A 56 14.52 -1.46 -4.52
CA THR A 56 14.43 -2.17 -3.23
C THR A 56 15.16 -1.46 -2.09
N ASP A 57 16.17 -0.66 -2.41
CA ASP A 57 17.19 -0.23 -1.47
C ASP A 57 16.87 1.20 -0.99
N LYS A 58 16.41 1.35 0.26
CA LYS A 58 15.88 2.64 0.81
C LYS A 58 16.85 3.80 0.55
N ASN A 59 18.14 3.64 0.89
CA ASN A 59 19.17 4.66 0.76
C ASN A 59 19.34 5.18 -0.68
N VAL A 60 19.42 4.28 -1.67
CA VAL A 60 19.60 4.65 -3.08
C VAL A 60 18.37 5.38 -3.61
N ALA A 61 17.17 4.92 -3.21
CA ALA A 61 15.92 5.60 -3.55
C ALA A 61 15.78 6.97 -2.87
N ASP A 62 16.36 7.16 -1.68
CA ASP A 62 16.40 8.46 -0.99
C ASP A 62 17.39 9.43 -1.65
N GLU A 63 18.57 8.99 -2.08
CA GLU A 63 19.47 9.83 -2.89
C GLU A 63 18.83 10.29 -4.20
N VAL A 64 18.19 9.38 -4.93
CA VAL A 64 17.54 9.69 -6.22
C VAL A 64 16.36 10.65 -6.01
N TYR A 65 15.57 10.46 -4.95
CA TYR A 65 14.51 11.40 -4.56
C TYR A 65 15.07 12.79 -4.18
N ALA A 66 16.15 12.86 -3.40
CA ALA A 66 16.76 14.12 -2.98
C ALA A 66 17.28 14.96 -4.18
N ARG A 67 17.87 14.30 -5.18
CA ARG A 67 18.24 14.93 -6.47
C ARG A 67 17.01 15.47 -7.19
N LEU A 68 15.96 14.65 -7.32
CA LEU A 68 14.73 15.02 -8.02
C LEU A 68 13.93 16.15 -7.35
N VAL A 69 13.92 16.27 -6.02
CA VAL A 69 13.27 17.38 -5.31
C VAL A 69 14.03 18.69 -5.46
N ALA A 70 15.36 18.65 -5.53
CA ALA A 70 16.16 19.84 -5.77
C ALA A 70 15.86 20.47 -7.14
N ASP A 71 15.62 19.63 -8.17
CA ASP A 71 15.22 20.07 -9.49
C ASP A 71 13.71 20.42 -9.60
N TYR A 72 12.83 19.67 -8.89
CA TYR A 72 11.37 19.71 -9.09
C TYR A 72 10.56 19.59 -7.78
N PRO A 73 10.53 20.61 -6.90
CA PRO A 73 9.86 20.53 -5.59
C PRO A 73 8.32 20.38 -5.69
N ASP A 74 7.66 21.16 -6.55
CA ASP A 74 6.19 21.17 -6.68
C ASP A 74 5.61 19.97 -7.47
N HIS A 75 6.42 18.95 -7.78
CA HIS A 75 6.03 17.88 -8.70
C HIS A 75 5.24 16.75 -8.00
N LEU A 76 3.91 16.89 -7.95
CA LEU A 76 2.99 15.95 -7.29
C LEU A 76 3.27 14.45 -7.56
N PRO A 77 3.55 13.98 -8.80
CA PRO A 77 3.88 12.56 -9.04
C PRO A 77 5.11 12.04 -8.27
N LEU A 78 6.12 12.87 -8.06
CA LEU A 78 7.34 12.54 -7.30
C LEU A 78 7.02 12.37 -5.81
N LEU A 79 6.22 13.29 -5.25
CA LEU A 79 5.76 13.21 -3.86
C LEU A 79 4.87 11.97 -3.64
N LEU A 80 3.97 11.65 -4.58
CA LEU A 80 3.15 10.43 -4.53
C LEU A 80 3.98 9.14 -4.68
N ALA A 81 5.06 9.15 -5.46
CA ALA A 81 5.97 7.99 -5.57
C ALA A 81 6.73 7.75 -4.25
N ARG A 82 7.24 8.81 -3.60
CA ARG A 82 7.83 8.70 -2.25
C ARG A 82 6.81 8.21 -1.23
N LEU A 83 5.61 8.78 -1.22
CA LEU A 83 4.52 8.36 -0.33
C LEU A 83 4.23 6.86 -0.47
N LYS A 84 4.06 6.37 -1.71
CA LYS A 84 3.85 4.95 -2.02
C LYS A 84 4.95 4.07 -1.43
N ARG A 85 6.21 4.41 -1.71
CA ARG A 85 7.39 3.68 -1.22
C ARG A 85 7.45 3.64 0.31
N VAL A 86 7.07 4.72 1.01
CA VAL A 86 6.98 4.75 2.49
C VAL A 86 5.81 3.91 3.01
N THR A 87 4.64 3.92 2.34
CA THR A 87 3.50 3.07 2.74
C THR A 87 3.68 1.58 2.40
N ASP A 88 4.41 1.25 1.34
CA ASP A 88 4.71 -0.13 0.93
C ASP A 88 5.86 -0.76 1.74
N ALA A 89 6.64 0.06 2.46
CA ALA A 89 7.68 -0.40 3.35
C ALA A 89 7.16 -1.41 4.40
N LYS A 90 8.03 -2.37 4.73
CA LYS A 90 7.84 -3.40 5.76
C LYS A 90 8.96 -3.24 6.80
N PRO A 91 8.71 -3.51 8.09
CA PRO A 91 7.48 -4.07 8.65
C PRO A 91 6.44 -3.03 9.10
N LYS A 92 6.87 -1.83 9.48
CA LYS A 92 6.02 -0.77 10.04
C LYS A 92 6.12 0.49 9.18
N VAL A 93 5.02 1.25 9.08
CA VAL A 93 4.99 2.54 8.39
C VAL A 93 5.30 3.64 9.41
N ASP A 94 6.27 4.48 9.09
CA ASP A 94 6.67 5.60 9.94
C ASP A 94 5.63 6.74 9.84
N LEU A 95 4.75 6.81 10.84
CA LEU A 95 3.57 7.68 10.82
C LEU A 95 3.91 9.17 10.61
N GLU A 96 4.99 9.64 11.24
CA GLU A 96 5.47 11.01 11.11
C GLU A 96 6.03 11.31 9.71
N GLU A 97 6.76 10.36 9.08
CA GLU A 97 7.17 10.50 7.67
C GLU A 97 5.94 10.64 6.77
N VAL A 98 4.93 9.77 6.95
CA VAL A 98 3.69 9.81 6.15
C VAL A 98 2.88 11.09 6.40
N ARG A 99 2.80 11.61 7.64
CA ARG A 99 2.12 12.89 7.90
C ARG A 99 2.83 14.04 7.18
N LEU A 100 4.15 14.16 7.32
CA LEU A 100 4.93 15.22 6.69
C LEU A 100 4.78 15.21 5.16
N ILE A 101 4.87 14.04 4.52
CA ILE A 101 4.69 13.92 3.07
C ILE A 101 3.24 14.22 2.65
N ALA A 102 2.24 13.81 3.45
CA ALA A 102 0.84 14.12 3.16
C ALA A 102 0.53 15.63 3.27
N ASP A 103 1.08 16.30 4.29
CA ASP A 103 0.95 17.76 4.46
C ASP A 103 1.69 18.52 3.34
N GLU A 104 2.87 18.06 2.91
CA GLU A 104 3.60 18.57 1.73
C GLU A 104 2.74 18.48 0.45
N ILE A 105 2.14 17.32 0.18
CA ILE A 105 1.22 17.11 -0.97
C ILE A 105 -0.01 18.02 -0.88
N LEU A 106 -0.60 18.19 0.31
CA LEU A 106 -1.76 19.06 0.51
C LEU A 106 -1.43 20.54 0.27
N ASN A 107 -0.24 20.99 0.69
CA ASN A 107 0.24 22.36 0.46
C ASN A 107 0.44 22.65 -1.04
N VAL A 108 1.04 21.72 -1.80
CA VAL A 108 1.22 21.84 -3.25
C VAL A 108 -0.11 21.74 -4.01
N ALA A 109 -0.98 20.79 -3.63
CA ALA A 109 -2.23 20.54 -4.35
C ALA A 109 -3.32 21.61 -4.12
N LYS A 110 -3.28 22.32 -2.98
CA LYS A 110 -4.21 23.40 -2.59
C LYS A 110 -5.69 22.95 -2.61
N PRO A 111 -6.14 22.20 -1.59
CA PRO A 111 -7.48 21.58 -1.57
C PRO A 111 -8.63 22.56 -1.78
N ASP A 112 -8.56 23.75 -1.20
CA ASP A 112 -9.62 24.75 -1.33
C ASP A 112 -9.80 25.23 -2.78
N ASP A 113 -8.74 25.32 -3.58
CA ASP A 113 -8.82 25.74 -4.98
C ASP A 113 -9.42 24.64 -5.87
N VAL A 114 -9.15 23.38 -5.55
CA VAL A 114 -9.79 22.22 -6.19
C VAL A 114 -11.29 22.20 -5.85
N LEU A 115 -11.67 22.45 -4.59
CA LEU A 115 -13.07 22.51 -4.18
C LEU A 115 -13.82 23.70 -4.79
N LYS A 116 -13.20 24.89 -4.87
CA LYS A 116 -13.77 26.07 -5.55
C LYS A 116 -14.11 25.75 -7.01
N PHE A 117 -13.22 25.07 -7.73
CA PHE A 117 -13.46 24.71 -9.13
C PHE A 117 -14.63 23.73 -9.30
N PHE A 118 -14.73 22.68 -8.47
CA PHE A 118 -15.87 21.75 -8.53
C PHE A 118 -17.19 22.34 -7.99
N GLY A 119 -17.14 23.40 -7.18
CA GLY A 119 -18.32 24.16 -6.76
C GLY A 119 -18.77 25.24 -7.75
N ALA A 120 -17.89 25.67 -8.66
CA ALA A 120 -18.20 26.65 -9.70
C ALA A 120 -18.97 26.00 -10.86
N LYS A 121 -19.86 26.76 -11.49
CA LYS A 121 -20.54 26.34 -12.73
C LYS A 121 -19.56 26.52 -13.90
N ILE A 122 -18.90 25.44 -14.30
CA ILE A 122 -18.00 25.39 -15.46
C ILE A 122 -18.84 25.54 -16.74
N GLU A 123 -18.36 26.38 -17.67
CA GLU A 123 -18.87 26.44 -19.04
C GLU A 123 -17.94 25.60 -19.94
N ASN A 124 -18.50 24.82 -20.87
CA ASN A 124 -17.76 23.70 -21.49
C ASN A 124 -16.93 24.14 -22.71
N CYS A 125 -15.93 25.02 -22.52
CA CYS A 125 -14.96 25.38 -23.56
C CYS A 125 -13.77 24.40 -23.59
N GLU A 126 -13.01 24.38 -24.69
CA GLU A 126 -11.88 23.44 -24.87
C GLU A 126 -10.76 23.63 -23.82
N GLU A 127 -10.54 24.87 -23.38
CA GLU A 127 -9.54 25.19 -22.35
C GLU A 127 -9.98 24.71 -20.96
N ASP A 128 -11.27 24.84 -20.62
CA ASP A 128 -11.84 24.36 -19.36
C ASP A 128 -11.74 22.83 -19.21
N LEU A 129 -11.80 22.08 -20.31
CA LEU A 129 -11.58 20.62 -20.30
C LEU A 129 -10.15 20.26 -19.88
N LEU A 130 -9.17 21.07 -20.27
CA LEU A 130 -7.75 20.86 -19.93
C LEU A 130 -7.47 21.28 -18.48
N ILE A 131 -8.01 22.44 -18.06
CA ILE A 131 -7.97 22.90 -16.67
C ILE A 131 -8.62 21.87 -15.75
N LYS A 132 -9.77 21.32 -16.15
CA LYS A 132 -10.46 20.24 -15.44
C LYS A 132 -9.61 18.98 -15.30
N GLN A 133 -8.94 18.52 -16.36
CA GLN A 133 -8.03 17.36 -16.26
C GLN A 133 -6.90 17.61 -15.26
N ASP A 134 -6.30 18.79 -15.27
CA ASP A 134 -5.21 19.14 -14.35
C ASP A 134 -5.71 19.29 -12.89
N ILE A 135 -6.96 19.72 -12.68
CA ILE A 135 -7.61 19.78 -11.36
C ILE A 135 -8.08 18.39 -10.88
N GLU A 136 -8.50 17.50 -11.77
CA GLU A 136 -8.78 16.10 -11.46
C GLU A 136 -7.51 15.34 -11.04
N LYS A 137 -6.36 15.62 -11.66
CA LYS A 137 -5.05 15.12 -11.19
C LYS A 137 -4.74 15.61 -9.77
N ARG A 138 -4.93 16.90 -9.46
CA ARG A 138 -4.76 17.44 -8.10
C ARG A 138 -5.73 16.82 -7.09
N LYS A 139 -7.00 16.62 -7.46
CA LYS A 139 -7.99 15.91 -6.63
C LYS A 139 -7.54 14.48 -6.31
N ASN A 140 -7.04 13.74 -7.30
CA ASN A 140 -6.55 12.38 -7.11
C ASN A 140 -5.30 12.33 -6.20
N ALA A 141 -4.38 13.29 -6.33
CA ALA A 141 -3.22 13.42 -5.44
C ALA A 141 -3.63 13.67 -3.97
N ILE A 142 -4.60 14.57 -3.75
CA ILE A 142 -5.19 14.83 -2.42
C ILE A 142 -5.81 13.55 -1.84
N ILE A 143 -6.60 12.83 -2.63
CA ILE A 143 -7.23 11.57 -2.20
C ILE A 143 -6.18 10.52 -1.81
N GLU A 144 -5.13 10.34 -2.62
CA GLU A 144 -4.08 9.35 -2.36
C GLU A 144 -3.26 9.68 -1.10
N ALA A 145 -2.88 10.96 -0.91
CA ALA A 145 -2.25 11.44 0.32
C ALA A 145 -3.12 11.24 1.57
N MET A 146 -4.41 11.58 1.48
CA MET A 146 -5.33 11.44 2.60
C MET A 146 -5.61 9.96 2.94
N ILE A 147 -5.70 9.07 1.96
CA ILE A 147 -5.85 7.62 2.16
C ILE A 147 -4.61 7.02 2.84
N ALA A 148 -3.40 7.42 2.45
CA ALA A 148 -2.16 6.97 3.08
C ALA A 148 -2.10 7.39 4.56
N HIS A 149 -2.32 8.67 4.83
CA HIS A 149 -2.30 9.25 6.18
C HIS A 149 -3.38 8.65 7.10
N THR A 150 -4.62 8.51 6.61
CA THR A 150 -5.72 7.90 7.39
C THR A 150 -5.51 6.41 7.66
N ASN A 151 -4.95 5.63 6.72
CA ASN A 151 -4.56 4.25 7.00
C ASN A 151 -3.48 4.17 8.08
N ALA A 152 -2.43 5.00 7.99
CA ALA A 152 -1.34 4.98 8.96
C ALA A 152 -1.82 5.34 10.39
N ILE A 153 -2.70 6.33 10.53
CA ILE A 153 -3.36 6.67 11.80
C ILE A 153 -4.22 5.50 12.31
N LEU A 154 -5.05 4.90 11.45
CA LEU A 154 -5.94 3.81 11.85
C LEU A 154 -5.18 2.54 12.25
N ASP A 155 -4.17 2.12 11.49
CA ASP A 155 -3.37 0.94 11.81
C ASP A 155 -2.59 1.14 13.11
N ALA A 156 -2.04 2.33 13.35
CA ALA A 156 -1.34 2.64 14.59
C ALA A 156 -2.29 2.76 15.81
N HIS A 157 -3.52 3.27 15.62
CA HIS A 157 -4.56 3.23 16.66
C HIS A 157 -5.02 1.79 16.96
N LEU A 158 -5.27 0.96 15.93
CA LEU A 158 -5.69 -0.44 16.08
C LEU A 158 -4.60 -1.31 16.75
N ALA A 159 -3.33 -0.99 16.55
CA ALA A 159 -2.20 -1.64 17.22
C ALA A 159 -2.07 -1.27 18.72
N ILE A 160 -2.56 -0.09 19.13
CA ILE A 160 -2.53 0.40 20.53
C ILE A 160 -3.84 0.09 21.28
N SER A 161 -4.95 -0.07 20.57
CA SER A 161 -6.29 -0.18 21.16
C SER A 161 -6.46 -1.44 22.03
N THR A 162 -6.95 -1.21 23.26
CA THR A 162 -7.21 -2.25 24.26
C THR A 162 -8.51 -3.04 24.01
N GLN A 163 -9.26 -2.73 22.95
CA GLN A 163 -10.48 -3.44 22.59
C GLN A 163 -10.18 -4.86 22.04
N GLU A 164 -11.16 -5.75 22.12
CA GLU A 164 -11.13 -7.03 21.42
C GLU A 164 -11.21 -6.78 19.91
N ILE A 165 -10.07 -6.77 19.24
CA ILE A 165 -9.91 -6.50 17.81
C ILE A 165 -9.37 -7.77 17.12
N PRO A 166 -9.83 -8.13 15.91
CA PRO A 166 -9.33 -9.31 15.21
C PRO A 166 -7.83 -9.19 14.91
N LYS A 167 -7.11 -10.32 14.86
CA LYS A 167 -5.66 -10.33 14.65
C LYS A 167 -5.29 -9.68 13.31
N SER A 168 -6.09 -9.97 12.28
CA SER A 168 -5.98 -9.37 10.94
C SER A 168 -5.99 -7.84 10.93
N PHE A 169 -6.64 -7.20 11.92
CA PHE A 169 -6.70 -5.74 12.05
C PHE A 169 -5.58 -5.16 12.93
N ARG A 170 -5.02 -5.93 13.87
CA ARG A 170 -3.84 -5.51 14.66
C ARG A 170 -2.54 -5.62 13.88
N GLU A 171 -2.43 -6.59 12.97
CA GLU A 171 -1.28 -6.79 12.08
C GLU A 171 -1.30 -5.86 10.84
N GLY A 172 -2.36 -5.05 10.70
CA GLY A 172 -2.52 -4.05 9.64
C GLY A 172 -2.96 -4.66 8.30
N LEU A 173 -4.26 -4.90 8.14
CA LEU A 173 -4.85 -5.42 6.89
C LEU A 173 -4.52 -4.50 5.70
N ARG A 174 -3.52 -4.88 4.90
CA ARG A 174 -3.16 -4.23 3.63
C ARG A 174 -3.73 -5.04 2.46
N TYR A 175 -4.47 -4.38 1.58
CA TYR A 175 -4.72 -4.82 0.21
C TYR A 175 -4.75 -3.58 -0.67
N THR A 176 -4.23 -3.70 -1.88
CA THR A 176 -4.25 -2.64 -2.89
C THR A 176 -5.33 -2.93 -3.93
N SER A 177 -6.18 -1.95 -4.23
CA SER A 177 -7.21 -2.13 -5.25
C SER A 177 -6.63 -2.21 -6.68
N ALA A 178 -5.39 -1.76 -6.88
CA ALA A 178 -4.64 -1.84 -8.13
C ALA A 178 -4.50 -3.29 -8.68
N PRO A 179 -4.45 -3.48 -10.01
CA PRO A 179 -4.08 -4.74 -10.65
C PRO A 179 -2.57 -4.76 -10.95
N THR A 180 -1.74 -5.21 -10.00
CA THR A 180 -0.27 -5.14 -10.16
C THR A 180 0.47 -6.39 -9.66
N GLU A 181 0.74 -7.30 -10.60
CA GLU A 181 1.98 -8.10 -10.73
C GLU A 181 2.55 -8.90 -9.53
N GLU A 182 1.71 -9.54 -8.70
CA GLU A 182 2.17 -10.57 -7.75
C GLU A 182 2.90 -11.76 -8.44
N LYS A 183 2.60 -12.01 -9.72
CA LYS A 183 3.19 -13.08 -10.58
C LYS A 183 4.72 -13.10 -10.68
N SER A 184 5.40 -12.03 -10.29
CA SER A 184 6.86 -11.90 -10.31
C SER A 184 7.54 -12.43 -9.03
N ARG A 185 6.82 -12.49 -7.90
CA ARG A 185 7.41 -12.76 -6.57
C ARG A 185 7.40 -14.23 -6.19
N GLU A 186 6.35 -14.96 -6.54
CA GLU A 186 6.10 -16.33 -6.06
C GLU A 186 7.12 -17.36 -6.62
N ARG A 187 7.49 -17.20 -7.89
CA ARG A 187 8.43 -18.10 -8.62
C ARG A 187 9.83 -18.22 -8.02
N ARG A 188 10.26 -17.30 -7.16
CA ARG A 188 11.61 -17.32 -6.55
C ARG A 188 11.68 -18.10 -5.24
N SER A 189 10.55 -18.63 -4.77
CA SER A 189 10.39 -19.34 -3.49
C SER A 189 10.46 -20.87 -3.66
N GLU A 190 9.90 -21.39 -4.75
CA GLU A 190 9.67 -22.83 -4.96
C GLU A 190 10.95 -23.58 -5.37
N GLU A 191 11.90 -22.89 -6.02
CA GLU A 191 13.12 -23.46 -6.62
C GLU A 191 14.19 -23.92 -5.60
N LYS A 192 13.89 -23.89 -4.29
CA LYS A 192 14.83 -24.21 -3.21
C LYS A 192 14.46 -25.41 -2.32
N GLN A 193 13.45 -26.21 -2.68
CA GLN A 193 13.08 -27.42 -1.93
C GLN A 193 12.79 -28.65 -2.81
N MET A 194 13.79 -29.15 -3.55
CA MET A 194 13.87 -30.60 -3.82
C MET A 194 15.26 -31.08 -4.25
N SER A 195 15.90 -31.85 -3.37
CA SER A 195 16.95 -32.83 -3.72
C SER A 195 16.35 -34.24 -3.63
N PRO A 196 16.87 -35.23 -4.36
CA PRO A 196 17.88 -36.06 -3.71
C PRO A 196 19.04 -36.47 -4.63
N ALA A 197 20.17 -36.83 -4.02
CA ALA A 197 21.33 -37.38 -4.73
C ALA A 197 21.19 -38.89 -5.00
N LYS A 198 21.83 -39.36 -6.08
CA LYS A 198 22.49 -40.67 -6.17
C LYS A 198 23.65 -40.60 -7.15
N SER A 199 24.67 -41.42 -6.92
CA SER A 199 25.89 -41.53 -7.73
C SER A 199 25.66 -42.33 -9.01
N ASP A 200 26.55 -42.18 -9.99
CA ASP A 200 27.58 -43.20 -10.28
C ASP A 200 28.71 -42.60 -11.16
N VAL A 201 29.74 -43.39 -11.47
CA VAL A 201 31.10 -42.93 -11.80
C VAL A 201 31.59 -43.43 -13.16
N SER A 202 32.21 -42.54 -13.96
CA SER A 202 33.39 -42.82 -14.80
C SER A 202 33.91 -41.54 -15.48
N ASP A 203 35.20 -41.24 -15.29
CA ASP A 203 36.25 -41.00 -16.31
C ASP A 203 35.91 -40.23 -17.62
N GLU A 204 36.79 -39.39 -18.18
CA GLU A 204 38.26 -39.27 -18.04
C GLU A 204 38.75 -37.86 -18.50
N ASN A 205 39.95 -37.41 -18.06
CA ASN A 205 40.99 -36.59 -18.78
C ASN A 205 40.60 -35.39 -19.71
N VAL A 206 41.36 -34.28 -19.90
CA VAL A 206 42.54 -33.59 -19.33
C VAL A 206 42.59 -32.19 -20.05
N ASP A 207 43.26 -31.08 -19.70
CA ASP A 207 44.46 -30.82 -18.88
C ASP A 207 44.50 -29.39 -18.22
N ASN A 208 45.56 -29.17 -17.44
CA ASN A 208 46.18 -27.94 -16.94
C ASN A 208 45.87 -26.54 -17.57
N THR A 209 45.82 -25.52 -16.70
CA THR A 209 47.02 -24.66 -16.46
C THR A 209 46.91 -23.81 -15.18
N ASP A 210 47.88 -23.98 -14.29
CA ASP A 210 48.02 -23.20 -13.04
C ASP A 210 48.50 -21.76 -13.25
N LYS A 211 48.08 -20.89 -12.32
CA LYS A 211 48.96 -19.81 -11.82
C LYS A 211 48.62 -19.40 -10.39
N THR A 212 49.08 -20.20 -9.45
CA THR A 212 49.09 -19.86 -8.03
C THR A 212 50.15 -18.78 -7.73
N LEU A 213 49.80 -17.79 -6.91
CA LEU A 213 50.73 -17.09 -6.02
C LEU A 213 49.96 -16.66 -4.77
N SER A 214 50.35 -17.21 -3.61
CA SER A 214 49.95 -16.72 -2.29
C SER A 214 51.20 -16.54 -1.44
N VAL A 215 51.28 -15.40 -0.75
CA VAL A 215 52.15 -15.20 0.42
C VAL A 215 51.36 -14.32 1.39
N ASN A 216 51.29 -14.74 2.65
CA ASN A 216 50.76 -13.92 3.75
C ASN A 216 51.93 -13.16 4.39
N ASP A 217 51.67 -11.97 4.93
CA ASP A 217 52.15 -11.50 6.25
C ASP A 217 51.88 -10.01 6.43
N PHE A 218 51.11 -9.65 7.47
CA PHE A 218 51.67 -8.95 8.62
C PHE A 218 50.73 -9.06 9.84
N GLN A 219 51.19 -8.59 11.01
CA GLN A 219 50.85 -9.20 12.29
C GLN A 219 50.04 -8.30 13.25
N VAL A 220 49.40 -8.95 14.21
CA VAL A 220 48.68 -8.34 15.36
C VAL A 220 49.62 -7.47 16.21
N ILE A 221 49.11 -6.32 16.64
CA ILE A 221 49.54 -5.65 17.88
C ILE A 221 48.26 -5.26 18.64
N GLU A 222 48.13 -5.76 19.86
CA GLU A 222 47.22 -5.24 20.89
C GLU A 222 48.03 -4.24 21.75
N ASP A 223 47.39 -3.19 22.27
CA ASP A 223 47.94 -2.41 23.38
C ASP A 223 46.79 -1.90 24.25
N ASP A 224 46.84 -2.22 25.54
CA ASP A 224 45.81 -1.92 26.53
C ASP A 224 46.10 -0.58 27.22
N SER A 225 45.06 0.21 27.52
CA SER A 225 45.17 1.29 28.50
C SER A 225 43.86 1.44 29.27
N ASN A 226 43.82 0.80 30.44
CA ASN A 226 42.65 0.69 31.31
C ASN A 226 42.86 1.52 32.61
N GLU A 227 42.10 2.60 32.78
CA GLU A 227 42.00 3.34 34.04
C GLU A 227 40.53 3.53 34.46
N ALA A 228 40.01 2.57 35.22
CA ALA A 228 38.76 2.71 35.97
C ALA A 228 38.96 2.15 37.39
N SER A 229 39.05 3.03 38.40
CA SER A 229 39.23 2.63 39.80
C SER A 229 37.91 2.45 40.53
N GLN A 230 37.75 1.29 41.18
CA GLN A 230 37.20 1.09 42.53
C GLN A 230 35.90 1.88 42.86
N THR A 231 34.69 1.32 42.83
CA THR A 231 34.17 0.20 43.64
C THR A 231 34.55 0.24 45.13
N GLU A 232 33.68 0.81 45.96
CA GLU A 232 33.44 0.35 47.33
C GLU A 232 32.00 -0.16 47.46
N ASN A 233 31.76 -1.08 48.40
CA ASN A 233 30.48 -1.75 48.65
C ASN A 233 30.08 -1.63 50.13
N ASN A 234 28.88 -2.13 50.45
CA ASN A 234 28.21 -2.24 51.76
C ASN A 234 27.17 -1.11 52.00
N ASP A 235 26.03 -1.34 52.67
CA ASP A 235 25.64 -2.53 53.46
C ASP A 235 24.16 -2.96 53.22
N ILE A 236 23.72 -4.06 53.84
CA ILE A 236 22.56 -4.86 53.41
C ILE A 236 21.41 -4.92 54.45
N THR A 237 20.20 -4.51 54.04
CA THR A 237 18.86 -4.87 54.61
C THR A 237 18.47 -4.33 56.01
N PRO A 238 17.21 -4.53 56.49
CA PRO A 238 15.92 -4.26 55.84
C PRO A 238 14.91 -3.51 56.75
N THR A 239 13.83 -2.95 56.18
CA THR A 239 12.53 -2.74 56.88
C THR A 239 11.39 -2.57 55.87
N SER A 240 10.21 -3.12 56.17
CA SER A 240 8.99 -2.98 55.34
C SER A 240 8.20 -1.72 55.68
N GLY A 241 7.65 -1.06 54.67
CA GLY A 241 6.73 0.08 54.85
C GLY A 241 5.92 0.36 53.58
N SER A 242 4.61 0.15 53.64
CA SER A 242 3.67 0.43 52.56
C SER A 242 3.01 1.80 52.74
N SER A 243 3.18 2.71 51.77
CA SER A 243 2.31 3.88 51.53
C SER A 243 2.58 4.45 50.13
N GLU A 244 1.67 5.32 49.67
CA GLU A 244 1.53 5.75 48.28
C GLU A 244 2.25 7.10 47.97
N VAL A 245 2.15 7.50 46.70
CA VAL A 245 2.45 8.83 46.14
C VAL A 245 3.92 9.21 45.92
N ASP A 246 4.36 9.04 44.68
CA ASP A 246 5.14 10.06 43.96
C ASP A 246 4.62 10.18 42.52
N SER A 247 4.81 11.33 41.89
CA SER A 247 4.21 11.70 40.60
C SER A 247 5.22 12.41 39.69
N GLY A 248 6.09 11.63 39.03
CA GLY A 248 7.21 12.14 38.24
C GLY A 248 7.44 11.43 36.90
N ILE A 249 7.14 12.14 35.81
CA ILE A 249 7.80 12.03 34.50
C ILE A 249 7.84 10.61 33.87
N ASP A 250 6.66 10.10 33.53
CA ASP A 250 6.53 9.24 32.35
C ASP A 250 6.00 10.13 31.21
N GLN A 251 6.79 10.38 30.17
CA GLN A 251 6.28 11.04 28.95
C GLN A 251 5.54 9.98 28.13
N PRO A 252 4.19 10.00 28.03
CA PRO A 252 3.51 8.97 27.29
C PRO A 252 3.84 9.12 25.79
N LEU A 253 4.45 8.08 25.23
CA LEU A 253 4.55 7.84 23.79
C LEU A 253 3.23 8.24 23.11
N PRO A 254 3.25 8.94 21.96
CA PRO A 254 2.05 9.59 21.39
C PRO A 254 0.92 8.59 21.14
N ARG A 255 -0.01 8.52 22.10
CA ARG A 255 -1.19 7.65 22.04
C ARG A 255 -2.21 8.31 21.12
N ILE A 256 -2.07 8.02 19.83
CA ILE A 256 -3.01 8.38 18.77
C ILE A 256 -4.43 8.11 19.27
N THR A 257 -5.28 9.13 19.25
CA THR A 257 -6.61 9.04 19.87
C THR A 257 -7.66 8.63 18.84
N LEU A 258 -8.72 7.94 19.26
CA LEU A 258 -9.87 7.63 18.40
C LEU A 258 -10.43 8.91 17.72
N LYS A 259 -10.42 10.04 18.44
CA LYS A 259 -10.83 11.37 17.92
C LYS A 259 -9.96 11.85 16.76
N GLU A 260 -8.67 11.53 16.76
CA GLU A 260 -7.73 11.88 15.69
C GLU A 260 -7.97 11.03 14.44
N ALA A 261 -8.21 9.73 14.63
CA ALA A 261 -8.64 8.83 13.56
C ALA A 261 -9.99 9.27 12.95
N ASP A 262 -10.96 9.67 13.77
CA ASP A 262 -12.24 10.23 13.32
C ASP A 262 -12.09 11.54 12.54
N LEU A 263 -11.22 12.43 13.01
CA LEU A 263 -10.96 13.72 12.37
C LEU A 263 -10.27 13.51 11.01
N ALA A 264 -9.30 12.60 10.92
CA ALA A 264 -8.67 12.22 9.67
C ALA A 264 -9.67 11.54 8.70
N TYR A 265 -10.49 10.61 9.19
CA TYR A 265 -11.52 9.92 8.40
C TYR A 265 -12.58 10.88 7.86
N THR A 266 -13.13 11.75 8.71
CA THR A 266 -14.13 12.76 8.30
C THR A 266 -13.57 13.85 7.37
N ARG A 267 -12.26 14.11 7.40
CA ARG A 267 -11.58 14.89 6.34
C ARG A 267 -11.62 14.13 5.00
N LEU A 268 -11.29 12.83 4.96
CA LEU A 268 -11.28 12.01 3.74
C LEU A 268 -12.67 11.85 3.11
N MET A 269 -13.72 11.68 3.92
CA MET A 269 -15.12 11.55 3.46
C MET A 269 -15.64 12.77 2.65
N LYS A 270 -14.93 13.91 2.66
CA LYS A 270 -15.26 15.07 1.82
C LYS A 270 -14.89 14.88 0.34
N TRP A 271 -14.05 13.90 0.03
CA TRP A 271 -13.43 13.72 -1.29
C TRP A 271 -13.81 12.43 -2.01
N VAL A 272 -14.20 11.40 -1.25
CA VAL A 272 -14.44 10.03 -1.71
C VAL A 272 -15.74 9.50 -1.11
N ASP A 273 -16.54 8.79 -1.91
CA ASP A 273 -17.74 8.09 -1.44
C ASP A 273 -17.34 6.88 -0.56
N PRO A 274 -17.97 6.65 0.61
CA PRO A 274 -17.67 5.51 1.50
C PRO A 274 -17.84 4.13 0.85
N ASN A 275 -18.43 4.05 -0.34
CA ASN A 275 -18.58 2.82 -1.12
C ASN A 275 -17.49 2.62 -2.20
N ASP A 276 -16.51 3.52 -2.37
CA ASP A 276 -15.41 3.30 -3.33
C ASP A 276 -14.50 2.15 -2.87
N THR A 277 -14.34 1.19 -3.79
CA THR A 277 -13.32 0.12 -3.88
C THR A 277 -11.98 0.43 -3.19
N LYS A 278 -11.47 1.66 -3.34
CA LYS A 278 -10.17 2.12 -2.82
C LYS A 278 -10.15 2.29 -1.31
N ILE A 279 -11.30 2.54 -0.68
CA ILE A 279 -11.39 2.86 0.74
C ILE A 279 -12.22 1.87 1.56
N LEU A 280 -12.81 0.83 0.97
CA LEU A 280 -13.60 -0.18 1.71
C LEU A 280 -12.82 -0.80 2.90
N ILE A 281 -11.51 -1.01 2.77
CA ILE A 281 -10.64 -1.47 3.87
C ILE A 281 -10.52 -0.42 4.97
N LEU A 282 -10.41 0.85 4.59
CA LEU A 282 -10.25 1.98 5.50
C LEU A 282 -11.55 2.22 6.27
N VAL A 283 -12.70 2.10 5.59
CA VAL A 283 -14.04 2.06 6.19
C VAL A 283 -14.18 0.87 7.15
N ALA A 284 -13.63 -0.31 6.81
CA ALA A 284 -13.63 -1.46 7.72
C ALA A 284 -12.73 -1.25 8.95
N LYS A 285 -11.51 -0.72 8.79
CA LYS A 285 -10.60 -0.36 9.89
C LYS A 285 -11.22 0.68 10.83
N HIS A 286 -11.83 1.73 10.26
CA HIS A 286 -12.56 2.75 11.00
C HIS A 286 -13.74 2.16 11.78
N ALA A 287 -14.56 1.33 11.12
CA ALA A 287 -15.67 0.64 11.77
C ALA A 287 -15.20 -0.29 12.91
N VAL A 288 -14.09 -1.02 12.74
CA VAL A 288 -13.51 -1.87 13.80
C VAL A 288 -12.98 -1.03 14.97
N ALA A 289 -12.39 0.14 14.74
CA ALA A 289 -11.97 1.06 15.82
C ALA A 289 -13.13 1.59 16.69
N HIS A 290 -14.37 1.51 16.17
CA HIS A 290 -15.63 1.82 16.88
C HIS A 290 -16.43 0.56 17.30
N ALA A 291 -15.87 -0.65 17.16
CA ALA A 291 -16.57 -1.93 17.33
C ALA A 291 -17.87 -2.10 16.48
N HIS A 292 -18.01 -1.34 15.40
CA HIS A 292 -19.13 -1.40 14.45
C HIS A 292 -18.96 -2.56 13.45
N TYR A 293 -18.81 -3.79 13.95
CA TYR A 293 -18.45 -4.98 13.17
C TYR A 293 -19.39 -5.25 11.98
N GLY A 294 -20.69 -4.96 12.08
CA GLY A 294 -21.64 -5.09 10.96
C GLY A 294 -21.32 -4.16 9.77
N THR A 295 -20.81 -2.95 10.03
CA THR A 295 -20.35 -2.03 8.97
C THR A 295 -19.03 -2.50 8.36
N ALA A 296 -18.11 -3.03 9.18
CA ALA A 296 -16.87 -3.63 8.70
C ALA A 296 -17.15 -4.84 7.78
N LEU A 297 -18.01 -5.76 8.21
CA LEU A 297 -18.45 -6.92 7.41
C LEU A 297 -19.09 -6.49 6.09
N ARG A 298 -19.95 -5.47 6.09
CA ARG A 298 -20.54 -4.92 4.84
C ARG A 298 -19.46 -4.44 3.86
N ALA A 299 -18.46 -3.70 4.36
CA ALA A 299 -17.39 -3.15 3.52
C ALA A 299 -16.45 -4.26 2.98
N LEU A 300 -16.08 -5.24 3.82
CA LEU A 300 -15.25 -6.37 3.40
C LEU A 300 -16.00 -7.31 2.43
N ASN A 301 -17.29 -7.59 2.66
CA ASN A 301 -18.08 -8.43 1.74
C ASN A 301 -18.12 -7.81 0.33
N LYS A 302 -18.45 -6.51 0.22
CA LYS A 302 -18.42 -5.79 -1.06
C LYS A 302 -17.05 -5.90 -1.74
N LEU A 303 -15.97 -5.76 -0.98
CA LEU A 303 -14.60 -5.90 -1.51
C LEU A 303 -14.30 -7.30 -2.07
N THR A 304 -14.91 -8.36 -1.51
CA THR A 304 -14.79 -9.72 -2.05
C THR A 304 -15.67 -9.97 -3.28
N GLU A 305 -16.80 -9.26 -3.42
CA GLU A 305 -17.68 -9.35 -4.59
C GLU A 305 -16.97 -8.87 -5.86
N GLU A 306 -16.24 -7.74 -5.76
CA GLU A 306 -15.56 -7.07 -6.88
C GLU A 306 -14.32 -7.81 -7.41
N LYS A 307 -13.60 -8.58 -6.58
CA LYS A 307 -12.41 -9.38 -6.97
C LYS A 307 -12.56 -10.89 -6.72
N ASN A 308 -13.76 -11.42 -6.92
CA ASN A 308 -14.08 -12.83 -6.73
C ASN A 308 -13.07 -13.79 -7.40
N GLY A 309 -12.37 -14.60 -6.59
CA GLY A 309 -11.52 -15.70 -7.04
C GLY A 309 -10.02 -15.43 -7.10
N SER A 310 -9.55 -14.20 -6.82
CA SER A 310 -8.10 -13.92 -6.69
C SER A 310 -7.53 -14.49 -5.38
N PRO A 311 -6.32 -15.10 -5.35
CA PRO A 311 -5.69 -15.49 -4.08
C PRO A 311 -5.45 -14.30 -3.14
N SER A 312 -5.27 -13.09 -3.69
CA SER A 312 -5.06 -11.84 -2.95
C SER A 312 -6.26 -11.43 -2.06
N ILE A 313 -7.46 -11.99 -2.26
CA ILE A 313 -8.62 -11.79 -1.35
C ILE A 313 -8.75 -12.86 -0.24
N ALA A 314 -7.86 -13.85 -0.16
CA ALA A 314 -7.81 -14.81 0.94
C ALA A 314 -7.66 -14.16 2.34
N PRO A 315 -6.75 -13.18 2.58
CA PRO A 315 -6.65 -12.51 3.89
C PRO A 315 -7.90 -11.70 4.25
N ILE A 316 -8.62 -11.15 3.26
CA ILE A 316 -9.91 -10.46 3.48
C ILE A 316 -10.97 -11.45 3.95
N HIS A 317 -11.04 -12.65 3.36
CA HIS A 317 -11.91 -13.72 3.86
C HIS A 317 -11.51 -14.21 5.26
N GLY A 318 -10.21 -14.22 5.59
CA GLY A 318 -9.73 -14.45 6.96
C GLY A 318 -10.28 -13.40 7.95
N ALA A 319 -10.09 -12.11 7.64
CA ALA A 319 -10.59 -11.01 8.46
C ALA A 319 -12.13 -11.02 8.64
N ILE A 320 -12.88 -11.41 7.60
CA ILE A 320 -14.33 -11.62 7.70
C ILE A 320 -14.67 -12.74 8.70
N ILE A 321 -13.94 -13.86 8.66
CA ILE A 321 -14.16 -14.99 9.57
C ILE A 321 -13.91 -14.57 11.02
N GLU A 322 -12.80 -13.89 11.30
CA GLU A 322 -12.49 -13.44 12.67
C GLU A 322 -13.54 -12.44 13.20
N LEU A 323 -14.08 -11.55 12.36
CA LEU A 323 -15.20 -10.66 12.73
C LEU A 323 -16.50 -11.43 13.01
N VAL A 324 -16.77 -12.51 12.28
CA VAL A 324 -17.94 -13.39 12.51
C VAL A 324 -17.77 -14.22 13.79
N ASP A 325 -16.53 -14.62 14.14
CA ASP A 325 -16.22 -15.21 15.45
C ASP A 325 -16.47 -14.24 16.61
N GLN A 326 -16.03 -12.98 16.48
CA GLN A 326 -16.24 -11.94 17.49
C GLN A 326 -17.72 -11.60 17.73
N LEU A 327 -18.56 -11.73 16.71
CA LEU A 327 -20.03 -11.64 16.85
C LEU A 327 -20.67 -12.89 17.50
N GLY A 328 -19.88 -13.89 17.88
CA GLY A 328 -20.35 -15.16 18.46
C GLY A 328 -20.98 -16.10 17.43
N TRP A 329 -20.89 -15.82 16.13
CA TRP A 329 -21.54 -16.59 15.07
C TRP A 329 -20.70 -17.81 14.64
N VAL A 330 -20.22 -18.57 15.64
CA VAL A 330 -19.24 -19.67 15.49
C VAL A 330 -19.64 -20.70 14.42
N HIS A 331 -20.93 -20.98 14.26
CA HIS A 331 -21.42 -21.90 13.23
C HIS A 331 -21.22 -21.36 11.79
N ILE A 332 -21.38 -20.04 11.60
CA ILE A 332 -21.11 -19.36 10.33
C ILE A 332 -19.60 -19.32 10.09
N ALA A 333 -18.80 -18.93 11.10
CA ALA A 333 -17.35 -18.90 11.00
C ALA A 333 -16.76 -20.29 10.66
N ASN A 334 -17.23 -21.36 11.31
CA ASN A 334 -16.85 -22.75 10.98
C ASN A 334 -17.15 -23.11 9.51
N ASN A 335 -18.36 -22.79 9.04
CA ASN A 335 -18.74 -23.02 7.64
C ASN A 335 -17.86 -22.20 6.67
N MET A 336 -17.56 -20.95 7.01
CA MET A 336 -16.74 -20.06 6.19
C MET A 336 -15.26 -20.49 6.16
N ARG A 337 -14.68 -21.00 7.25
CA ARG A 337 -13.34 -21.63 7.25
C ARG A 337 -13.29 -22.83 6.31
N ASN A 338 -14.28 -23.72 6.40
CA ASN A 338 -14.37 -24.89 5.52
C ASN A 338 -14.52 -24.48 4.05
N ALA A 339 -15.33 -23.45 3.76
CA ALA A 339 -15.47 -22.89 2.41
C ALA A 339 -14.18 -22.22 1.91
N LEU A 340 -13.41 -21.54 2.77
CA LEU A 340 -12.14 -20.89 2.44
C LEU A 340 -11.11 -21.93 1.94
N ILE A 341 -10.97 -23.06 2.63
CA ILE A 341 -10.08 -24.17 2.25
C ILE A 341 -10.42 -24.72 0.85
N VAL A 342 -11.71 -24.74 0.48
CA VAL A 342 -12.17 -25.20 -0.84
C VAL A 342 -12.03 -24.11 -1.91
N LYS A 343 -12.21 -22.83 -1.55
CA LYS A 343 -12.14 -21.67 -2.47
C LYS A 343 -10.69 -21.30 -2.83
N PHE A 344 -9.75 -21.44 -1.89
CA PHE A 344 -8.34 -21.07 -2.05
C PHE A 344 -7.41 -22.27 -1.88
N ARG A 345 -7.50 -23.23 -2.81
CA ARG A 345 -6.60 -24.39 -2.84
C ARG A 345 -5.23 -23.96 -3.37
N PRO A 346 -4.10 -24.37 -2.74
CA PRO A 346 -2.75 -24.02 -3.21
C PRO A 346 -2.44 -24.53 -4.62
N THR A 347 -3.03 -25.66 -5.00
CA THR A 347 -2.83 -26.30 -6.31
C THR A 347 -4.17 -26.61 -6.98
N TYR A 348 -4.17 -26.62 -8.31
CA TYR A 348 -5.29 -27.10 -9.10
C TYR A 348 -5.59 -28.57 -8.79
N ARG A 349 -6.87 -28.94 -8.84
CA ARG A 349 -7.28 -30.35 -8.73
C ARG A 349 -6.65 -31.14 -9.89
N PRO A 350 -6.00 -32.29 -9.65
CA PRO A 350 -5.56 -33.17 -10.73
C PRO A 350 -6.76 -33.68 -11.53
N PHE A 351 -6.53 -33.95 -12.81
CA PHE A 351 -7.52 -34.47 -13.76
C PHE A 351 -7.85 -35.94 -13.51
#